data_AF-A0A6J6BCS1-F1
#
_entry.id   AF-A0A6J6BCS1-F1
#
_cell.length_a   1.000
_cell.length_b   1.000
_cell.length_c   1.000
_cell.angle_alpha   90.00
_cell.angle_beta   90.00
_cell.angle_gamma   90.00
#
_symmetry.space_group_name_H-M   'P 1'
#
loop_
_entity.id
_entity.type
_entity.pdbx_description
1 polymer ?
#
loop_
_entity_poly.entity_id
_entity_poly.type
_entity_poly.pdbx_seq_one_letter_code
_entity_poly.pdbx_strand_id
1 'polypeptide(L)'
;MEVLEAEEIGKPLKYFVPEEFGYPANYSSSIISSNAFLKKNPAVAKRFLKAVQQGYQFAQDNPKEAAAILVAANKAVLKNPALIAKSAELLASEGYLSNKDGKFGTIDGEQWQRFGDFLFDNKLLAGTDGKLLTKKPDWSTFYTNAFVSSQ
;
A
#
# COMPACT_ATOMS: atom_id res chain seq x y z
N MET A 1 -8.70 -10.06 -5.61
CA MET A 1 -9.72 -11.02 -5.12
C MET A 1 -10.97 -11.04 -6.00
N GLU A 2 -11.68 -9.93 -6.18
CA GLU A 2 -12.97 -9.94 -6.90
C GLU A 2 -12.86 -10.47 -8.34
N VAL A 3 -11.82 -10.11 -9.08
CA VAL A 3 -11.57 -10.65 -10.43
C VAL A 3 -11.36 -12.18 -10.40
N LEU A 4 -10.58 -12.68 -9.44
CA LEU A 4 -10.33 -14.13 -9.28
C LEU A 4 -11.62 -14.89 -8.92
N GLU A 5 -12.45 -14.34 -8.04
CA GLU A 5 -13.74 -14.94 -7.66
C GLU A 5 -14.72 -14.96 -8.83
N ALA A 6 -14.77 -13.86 -9.58
CA ALA A 6 -15.64 -13.71 -10.75
C ALA A 6 -15.28 -14.71 -11.85
N GLU A 7 -14.00 -14.98 -12.07
CA GLU A 7 -13.53 -16.06 -12.94
C GLU A 7 -13.98 -17.45 -12.44
N GLU A 8 -13.84 -17.73 -11.15
CA GLU A 8 -14.22 -19.03 -10.55
C GLU A 8 -15.72 -19.33 -10.69
N ILE A 9 -16.59 -18.31 -10.64
CA ILE A 9 -18.04 -18.48 -10.80
C ILE A 9 -18.52 -18.29 -12.25
N GLY A 10 -17.60 -18.21 -13.22
CA GLY A 10 -17.93 -18.09 -14.65
C GLY A 10 -18.56 -16.75 -15.05
N LYS A 11 -18.27 -15.68 -14.30
CA LYS A 11 -18.73 -14.31 -14.55
C LYS A 11 -17.56 -13.34 -14.75
N PRO A 12 -16.74 -13.50 -15.80
CA PRO A 12 -15.52 -12.70 -15.97
C PRO A 12 -15.83 -11.20 -15.98
N LEU A 13 -15.08 -10.45 -15.19
CA LEU A 13 -15.18 -8.99 -15.13
C LEU A 13 -14.33 -8.33 -16.20
N LYS A 14 -14.81 -7.21 -16.72
CA LYS A 14 -13.98 -6.26 -17.45
C LYS A 14 -13.52 -5.18 -16.47
N TYR A 15 -12.24 -4.90 -16.46
CA TYR A 15 -11.64 -3.84 -15.67
C TYR A 15 -10.70 -3.01 -16.53
N PHE A 16 -10.44 -1.80 -16.09
CA PHE A 16 -9.44 -0.90 -16.66
C PHE A 16 -8.39 -0.65 -15.59
N VAL A 17 -7.13 -0.59 -15.99
CA VAL A 17 -6.02 -0.22 -15.10
C VAL A 17 -5.84 1.29 -15.26
N PRO A 18 -6.18 2.13 -14.25
CA PRO A 18 -6.17 3.59 -14.40
C PRO A 18 -4.85 4.16 -14.92
N GLU A 19 -3.74 3.51 -14.59
CA GLU A 19 -2.39 3.84 -15.03
C GLU A 19 -2.22 3.80 -16.56
N GLU A 20 -2.96 2.95 -17.25
CA GLU A 20 -2.99 2.88 -18.71
C GLU A 20 -3.73 4.07 -19.35
N PHE A 21 -4.48 4.85 -18.55
CA PHE A 21 -5.30 5.97 -18.98
C PHE A 21 -4.83 7.31 -18.40
N GLY A 22 -3.56 7.40 -18.01
CA GLY A 22 -2.94 8.65 -17.57
C GLY A 22 -3.12 8.99 -16.09
N TYR A 23 -3.69 8.08 -15.28
CA TYR A 23 -3.65 8.20 -13.82
C TYR A 23 -2.27 7.77 -13.31
N PRO A 24 -1.53 8.58 -12.54
CA PRO A 24 -0.24 8.14 -12.03
C PRO A 24 -0.39 7.07 -10.96
N ALA A 25 0.50 6.08 -10.98
CA ALA A 25 0.60 5.08 -9.91
C ALA A 25 0.72 5.74 -8.54
N ASN A 26 -0.04 5.23 -7.57
CA ASN A 26 -0.13 5.79 -6.23
C ASN A 26 -0.05 4.71 -5.14
N TYR A 27 0.20 5.15 -3.91
CA TYR A 27 0.15 4.28 -2.74
C TYR A 27 -1.30 4.07 -2.31
N SER A 28 -1.90 2.96 -2.73
CA SER A 28 -3.28 2.58 -2.38
C SER A 28 -3.47 2.25 -0.91
N SER A 29 -2.38 1.93 -0.19
CA SER A 29 -2.35 1.67 1.25
C SER A 29 -1.08 2.24 1.86
N SER A 30 -1.16 2.74 3.09
CA SER A 30 -0.04 3.37 3.80
C SER A 30 -0.19 3.24 5.30
N ILE A 31 0.94 3.21 6.01
CA ILE A 31 0.98 3.29 7.48
C ILE A 31 1.16 4.75 7.86
N ILE A 32 0.21 5.29 8.62
CA ILE A 32 0.20 6.69 9.02
C ILE A 32 0.42 6.84 10.52
N SER A 33 1.12 7.90 10.92
CA SER A 33 1.31 8.26 12.32
C SER A 33 1.35 9.78 12.46
N SER A 34 1.06 10.28 13.66
CA SER A 34 1.18 11.71 13.94
C SER A 34 2.62 12.11 14.20
N ASN A 35 3.00 13.32 13.76
CA ASN A 35 4.32 13.89 14.06
C ASN A 35 4.62 13.92 15.56
N ALA A 36 3.60 14.19 16.39
CA ALA A 36 3.72 14.18 17.85
C ALA A 36 4.11 12.80 18.39
N PHE A 37 3.49 11.72 17.89
CA PHE A 37 3.82 10.36 18.29
C PHE A 37 5.24 9.96 17.85
N LEU A 38 5.59 10.25 16.59
CA LEU A 38 6.91 9.92 16.04
C LEU A 38 8.04 10.64 16.78
N LYS A 39 7.84 11.92 17.14
CA LYS A 39 8.81 12.69 17.94
C LYS A 39 8.96 12.16 19.36
N LYS A 40 7.84 11.79 20.00
CA LYS A 40 7.85 11.30 21.39
C LYS A 40 8.34 9.86 21.50
N ASN A 41 8.08 9.01 20.50
CA ASN A 41 8.31 7.57 20.57
C ASN A 41 9.10 7.01 19.36
N PRO A 42 10.26 7.60 18.97
CA PRO A 42 10.94 7.22 17.74
C PRO A 42 11.42 5.76 17.75
N ALA A 43 11.87 5.26 18.90
CA ALA A 43 12.31 3.88 19.05
C ALA A 43 11.13 2.88 18.93
N VAL A 44 9.94 3.24 19.40
CA VAL A 44 8.74 2.40 19.24
C VAL A 44 8.35 2.33 17.76
N ALA A 45 8.33 3.47 17.07
CA ALA A 45 8.01 3.53 15.65
C ALA A 45 8.96 2.66 14.80
N LYS A 46 10.27 2.75 15.05
CA LYS A 46 11.28 1.91 14.35
C LYS A 46 11.06 0.41 14.60
N ARG A 47 10.82 0.01 15.86
CA ARG A 47 10.56 -1.41 16.18
C ARG A 47 9.27 -1.91 15.57
N PHE A 48 8.22 -1.10 15.58
CA PHE A 48 6.94 -1.43 14.94
C PHE A 48 7.12 -1.66 13.44
N LEU A 49 7.72 -0.70 12.73
CA LEU A 49 7.95 -0.85 11.28
C LEU A 49 8.87 -2.02 10.96
N LYS A 50 9.88 -2.31 11.79
CA LYS A 50 10.71 -3.51 11.62
C LYS A 50 9.88 -4.79 11.71
N ALA A 51 8.98 -4.90 12.68
CA ALA A 51 8.10 -6.07 12.81
C ALA A 51 7.14 -6.19 11.62
N VAL A 52 6.58 -5.07 11.15
CA VAL A 52 5.74 -5.04 9.94
C VAL A 52 6.52 -5.50 8.71
N GLN A 53 7.73 -4.96 8.50
CA GLN A 53 8.61 -5.36 7.42
C GLN A 53 8.89 -6.87 7.41
N GLN A 54 9.12 -7.46 8.59
CA GLN A 54 9.30 -8.91 8.72
C GLN A 54 8.02 -9.69 8.36
N GLY A 55 6.85 -9.18 8.73
CA GLY A 55 5.56 -9.79 8.37
C GLY A 55 5.29 -9.77 6.86
N TYR A 56 5.58 -8.66 6.19
CA TYR A 56 5.45 -8.55 4.73
C TYR A 56 6.45 -9.44 4.00
N GLN A 57 7.71 -9.48 4.46
CA GLN A 57 8.70 -10.42 3.91
C GLN A 57 8.24 -11.86 4.07
N PHE A 58 7.74 -12.23 5.26
CA PHE A 58 7.19 -13.55 5.49
C PHE A 58 6.03 -13.88 4.54
N ALA A 59 5.13 -12.93 4.29
CA ALA A 59 4.01 -13.12 3.37
C ALA A 59 4.46 -13.23 1.89
N GLN A 60 5.48 -12.49 1.49
CA GLN A 60 6.12 -12.59 0.18
C GLN A 60 6.75 -13.97 -0.04
N ASP A 61 7.44 -14.50 0.98
CA ASP A 61 8.16 -15.77 0.90
C ASP A 61 7.25 -16.99 1.13
N ASN A 62 6.18 -16.82 1.92
CA ASN A 62 5.29 -17.90 2.37
C ASN A 62 3.80 -17.53 2.18
N PRO A 63 3.35 -17.21 0.96
CA PRO A 63 2.01 -16.64 0.73
C PRO A 63 0.87 -17.54 1.21
N LYS A 64 0.98 -18.87 1.06
CA LYS A 64 -0.03 -19.83 1.54
C LYS A 64 -0.14 -19.84 3.07
N GLU A 65 0.99 -19.80 3.76
CA GLU A 65 1.02 -19.82 5.23
C GLU A 65 0.50 -18.49 5.78
N ALA A 66 0.91 -17.37 5.18
CA ALA A 66 0.37 -16.05 5.52
C ALA A 66 -1.15 -15.97 5.31
N ALA A 67 -1.67 -16.52 4.20
CA ALA A 67 -3.11 -16.62 3.97
C ALA A 67 -3.82 -17.47 5.03
N ALA A 68 -3.23 -18.61 5.44
CA ALA A 68 -3.78 -19.46 6.48
C ALA A 68 -3.87 -18.72 7.84
N ILE A 69 -2.83 -17.97 8.21
CA ILE A 69 -2.82 -17.12 9.40
C ILE A 69 -3.94 -16.07 9.32
N LEU A 70 -4.07 -15.39 8.18
CA LEU A 70 -5.10 -14.37 7.95
C LEU A 70 -6.52 -14.96 8.10
N VAL A 71 -6.79 -16.11 7.49
CA VAL A 71 -8.07 -16.82 7.59
C VAL A 71 -8.34 -17.26 9.03
N ALA A 72 -7.34 -17.82 9.72
CA ALA A 72 -7.49 -18.28 11.09
C ALA A 72 -7.85 -17.14 12.05
N ALA A 73 -7.29 -15.95 11.84
CA ALA A 73 -7.57 -14.75 12.63
C ALA A 73 -8.94 -14.11 12.31
N ASN A 74 -9.50 -14.35 11.11
CA ASN A 74 -10.68 -13.64 10.59
C ASN A 74 -11.79 -14.57 10.08
N LYS A 75 -11.96 -15.74 10.73
CA LYS A 75 -12.91 -16.79 10.30
C LYS A 75 -14.36 -16.32 10.09
N ALA A 76 -14.79 -15.28 10.79
CA ALA A 76 -16.14 -14.74 10.68
C ALA A 76 -16.41 -14.07 9.31
N VAL A 77 -15.37 -13.52 8.67
CA VAL A 77 -15.50 -12.71 7.44
C VAL A 77 -14.84 -13.37 6.23
N LEU A 78 -13.75 -14.12 6.41
CA LEU A 78 -13.03 -14.78 5.32
C LEU A 78 -13.55 -16.21 5.10
N LYS A 79 -14.65 -16.32 4.34
CA LYS A 79 -15.40 -17.57 4.17
C LYS A 79 -14.86 -18.51 3.08
N ASN A 80 -13.97 -18.05 2.21
CA ASN A 80 -13.39 -18.85 1.13
C ASN A 80 -11.86 -18.92 1.24
N PRO A 81 -11.30 -19.81 2.08
CA PRO A 81 -9.86 -19.91 2.30
C PRO A 81 -9.05 -20.20 1.03
N ALA A 82 -9.62 -20.93 0.07
CA ALA A 82 -8.96 -21.23 -1.19
C ALA A 82 -8.74 -19.96 -2.04
N LEU A 83 -9.78 -19.11 -2.13
CA LEU A 83 -9.67 -17.81 -2.80
C LEU A 83 -8.66 -16.89 -2.11
N ILE A 84 -8.62 -16.89 -0.76
CA ILE A 84 -7.63 -16.09 -0.01
C ILE A 84 -6.21 -16.58 -0.27
N ALA A 85 -5.97 -17.90 -0.30
CA ALA A 85 -4.67 -18.47 -0.62
C ALA A 85 -4.23 -18.09 -2.05
N LYS A 86 -5.10 -18.27 -3.04
CA LYS A 86 -4.84 -17.89 -4.44
C LYS A 86 -4.55 -16.39 -4.58
N SER A 87 -5.27 -15.55 -3.84
CA SER A 87 -5.02 -14.11 -3.83
C SER A 87 -3.68 -13.76 -3.19
N ALA A 88 -3.27 -14.44 -2.12
CA ALA A 88 -1.98 -14.19 -1.49
C ALA A 88 -0.82 -14.60 -2.42
N GLU A 89 -0.95 -15.73 -3.13
CA GLU A 89 0.02 -16.16 -4.15
C GLU A 89 0.15 -15.13 -5.26
N LEU A 90 -0.98 -14.62 -5.79
CA LEU A 90 -0.97 -13.59 -6.83
C LEU A 90 -0.28 -12.30 -6.35
N LEU A 91 -0.58 -11.85 -5.12
CA LEU A 91 0.04 -10.64 -4.57
C LEU A 91 1.56 -10.80 -4.43
N ALA A 92 2.03 -11.98 -4.04
CA ALA A 92 3.45 -12.27 -3.95
C ALA A 92 4.11 -12.37 -5.33
N SER A 93 3.48 -13.03 -6.31
CA SER A 93 4.08 -13.20 -7.66
C SER A 93 4.17 -11.91 -8.46
N GLU A 94 3.19 -11.02 -8.31
CA GLU A 94 3.13 -9.73 -9.01
C GLU A 94 3.91 -8.62 -8.29
N GLY A 95 4.62 -8.94 -7.20
CA GLY A 95 5.46 -7.99 -6.49
C GLY A 95 4.68 -6.90 -5.74
N TYR A 96 3.41 -7.11 -5.40
CA TYR A 96 2.61 -6.13 -4.65
C TYR A 96 3.02 -5.99 -3.18
N LEU A 97 3.78 -6.96 -2.64
CA LEU A 97 4.20 -6.98 -1.23
C LEU A 97 5.61 -6.41 -1.02
N SER A 98 6.29 -5.98 -2.08
CA SER A 98 7.64 -5.41 -2.00
C SER A 98 7.84 -4.34 -3.06
N ASN A 99 8.85 -3.49 -2.88
CA ASN A 99 9.29 -2.56 -3.92
C ASN A 99 10.16 -3.30 -4.95
N LYS A 100 10.59 -2.59 -6.00
CA LYS A 100 11.47 -3.12 -7.06
C LYS A 100 12.79 -3.73 -6.56
N ASP A 101 13.24 -3.38 -5.35
CA ASP A 101 14.47 -3.88 -4.73
C ASP A 101 14.17 -5.03 -3.74
N GLY A 102 12.95 -5.57 -3.74
CA GLY A 102 12.49 -6.65 -2.85
C GLY A 102 12.22 -6.21 -1.42
N LYS A 103 12.18 -4.90 -1.14
CA LYS A 103 12.06 -4.33 0.21
C LYS A 103 10.65 -3.80 0.47
N PHE A 104 10.16 -3.97 1.69
CA PHE A 104 8.86 -3.39 2.09
C PHE A 104 9.05 -2.08 2.87
N GLY A 105 8.14 -1.13 2.62
CA GLY A 105 7.86 -0.01 3.52
C GLY A 105 8.53 1.33 3.19
N THR A 106 9.42 1.40 2.20
CA THR A 106 9.96 2.69 1.73
C THR A 106 9.01 3.35 0.73
N ILE A 107 8.79 4.65 0.88
CA ILE A 107 8.12 5.48 -0.12
C ILE A 107 9.15 6.00 -1.13
N ASP A 108 8.84 5.84 -2.41
CA ASP A 108 9.54 6.42 -3.55
C ASP A 108 9.10 7.88 -3.71
N GLY A 109 10.06 8.80 -3.53
CA GLY A 109 9.80 10.23 -3.57
C GLY A 109 9.35 10.73 -4.93
N GLU A 110 9.83 10.15 -6.03
CA GLU A 110 9.40 10.56 -7.36
C GLU A 110 7.98 10.09 -7.66
N GLN A 111 7.62 8.86 -7.26
CA GLN A 111 6.24 8.39 -7.39
C GLN A 111 5.29 9.26 -6.57
N TRP A 112 5.66 9.58 -5.33
CA TRP A 112 4.88 10.46 -4.46
C TRP A 112 4.69 11.85 -5.06
N GLN A 113 5.76 12.43 -5.59
CA GLN A 113 5.71 13.72 -6.28
C GLN A 113 4.83 13.67 -7.54
N ARG A 114 4.99 12.65 -8.40
CA ARG A 114 4.16 12.49 -9.62
C ARG A 114 2.67 12.47 -9.29
N PHE A 115 2.29 11.75 -8.23
CA PHE A 115 0.91 11.70 -7.77
C PHE A 115 0.41 13.05 -7.25
N GLY A 116 1.20 13.72 -6.39
CA GLY A 116 0.86 15.05 -5.86
C GLY A 116 0.73 16.11 -6.96
N ASP A 117 1.67 16.12 -7.92
CA ASP A 117 1.65 17.02 -9.07
C ASP A 117 0.40 16.81 -9.93
N PHE A 118 0.03 15.55 -10.20
CA PHE A 118 -1.20 15.25 -10.93
C PHE A 118 -2.44 15.80 -10.23
N LEU A 119 -2.57 15.64 -8.91
CA LEU A 119 -3.70 16.18 -8.17
C LEU A 119 -3.74 17.71 -8.22
N PHE A 120 -2.57 18.37 -8.09
CA PHE A 120 -2.47 19.82 -8.17
C PHE A 120 -2.82 20.34 -9.58
N ASP A 121 -2.22 19.77 -10.61
CA ASP A 121 -2.36 20.21 -12.01
C ASP A 121 -3.82 20.02 -12.49
N ASN A 122 -4.53 19.03 -11.96
CA ASN A 122 -5.96 18.80 -12.21
C ASN A 122 -6.90 19.59 -11.27
N LYS A 123 -6.38 20.50 -10.44
CA LYS A 123 -7.17 21.34 -9.51
C LYS A 123 -8.01 20.53 -8.52
N LEU A 124 -7.46 19.41 -8.02
CA LEU A 124 -8.14 18.50 -7.08
C LEU A 124 -7.77 18.77 -5.62
N LEU A 125 -6.92 19.76 -5.35
CA LEU A 125 -6.42 20.05 -4.00
C LEU A 125 -6.93 21.41 -3.51
N ALA A 126 -7.40 21.42 -2.26
CA ALA A 126 -7.85 22.63 -1.58
C ALA A 126 -7.06 22.86 -0.28
N GLY A 127 -6.91 24.12 0.08
CA GLY A 127 -6.40 24.54 1.39
C GLY A 127 -7.42 24.32 2.50
N THR A 128 -7.02 24.59 3.73
CA THR A 128 -7.90 24.50 4.91
C THR A 128 -9.08 25.48 4.87
N ASP A 129 -9.01 26.49 4.02
CA ASP A 129 -10.08 27.46 3.74
C ASP A 129 -11.05 26.99 2.65
N GLY A 130 -10.88 25.77 2.13
CA GLY A 130 -11.71 25.17 1.09
C GLY A 130 -11.44 25.71 -0.32
N LYS A 131 -10.47 26.63 -0.50
CA LYS A 131 -10.11 27.17 -1.82
C LYS A 131 -9.05 26.31 -2.48
N LEU A 132 -9.07 26.26 -3.81
CA LEU A 132 -8.06 25.56 -4.59
C LEU A 132 -6.65 26.05 -4.25
N LEU A 133 -5.70 25.12 -4.18
CA LEU A 133 -4.31 25.48 -4.02
C LEU A 133 -3.79 26.25 -5.25
N THR A 134 -3.08 27.34 -5.00
CA THR A 134 -2.46 28.18 -6.04
C THR A 134 -0.95 27.96 -6.16
N LYS A 135 -0.36 27.24 -5.22
CA LYS A 135 1.07 26.91 -5.19
C LYS A 135 1.26 25.42 -4.92
N LYS A 136 2.15 24.79 -5.67
CA LYS A 136 2.57 23.40 -5.45
C LYS A 136 3.21 23.25 -4.05
N PRO A 137 2.70 22.36 -3.19
CA PRO A 137 3.36 21.97 -1.95
C PRO A 137 4.73 21.33 -2.19
N ASP A 138 5.57 21.34 -1.16
CA ASP A 138 6.73 20.44 -1.12
C ASP A 138 6.25 19.05 -0.70
N TRP A 139 6.08 18.18 -1.70
CA TRP A 139 5.56 16.82 -1.52
C TRP A 139 6.44 15.95 -0.61
N SER A 140 7.74 16.26 -0.50
CA SER A 140 8.67 15.50 0.34
C SER A 140 8.36 15.62 1.84
N THR A 141 7.61 16.65 2.24
CA THR A 141 7.20 16.87 3.64
C THR A 141 6.02 16.02 4.09
N PHE A 142 5.35 15.32 3.17
CA PHE A 142 4.14 14.53 3.44
C PHE A 142 4.43 13.05 3.76
N TYR A 143 5.69 12.63 3.69
CA TYR A 143 6.12 11.29 4.06
C TYR A 143 7.50 11.29 4.74
N THR A 144 7.88 10.16 5.34
CA THR A 144 9.24 9.97 5.83
C THR A 144 9.65 8.50 5.80
N ASN A 145 10.86 8.23 5.33
CA ASN A 145 11.48 6.90 5.39
C ASN A 145 12.39 6.71 6.61
N ALA A 146 12.50 7.71 7.50
CA ALA A 146 13.48 7.71 8.59
C ALA A 146 13.25 6.63 9.68
N PHE A 147 12.06 6.03 9.70
CA PHE A 147 11.69 4.99 10.65
C PHE A 147 11.73 3.57 10.07
N VAL A 148 11.93 3.46 8.75
CA VAL A 148 12.06 2.18 8.04
C VAL A 148 13.47 1.64 8.31
N SER A 149 13.59 0.35 8.63
CA SER A 149 14.91 -0.25 8.86
C SER A 149 15.62 -0.46 7.52
N SER A 150 16.95 -0.26 7.50
CA SER A 150 17.78 -0.75 6.41
C SER A 150 17.69 -2.29 6.39
N GLN A 151 16.97 -2.82 5.40
CA GLN A 151 16.95 -4.24 5.08
C GLN A 151 18.16 -4.60 4.24
#